data_AF-A0A4Y2KL80-F1
#
_entry.id   AF-A0A4Y2KL80-F1
#
_cell.length_a   1.000
_cell.length_b   1.000
_cell.length_c   1.000
_cell.angle_alpha   90.00
_cell.angle_beta   90.00
_cell.angle_gamma   90.00
#
_symmetry.space_group_name_H-M   'P 1'
#
loop_
_entity.id
_entity.type
_entity.pdbx_description
1 polymer ?
#
loop_
_entity_poly.entity_id
_entity_poly.type
_entity_poly.pdbx_seq_one_letter_code
_entity_poly.pdbx_strand_id
1 'polypeptide(L)'
;MSIVHSDGLGQFQQDYATLHASRVATKWLQEHYSDFRHFHWPPKSPEMNIIEDIRDVLLHAVENRSPPPRTPVDLLTVLKDEWC
;
A
#
# COMPACT_ATOMS: atom_id res chain seq x y z
N MET A 1 5.43 26.66 -15.91
CA MET A 1 5.25 25.19 -15.77
C MET A 1 6.42 24.69 -14.95
N SER A 2 6.19 24.21 -13.73
CA SER A 2 7.24 23.72 -12.85
C SER A 2 7.46 22.24 -13.15
N ILE A 3 8.64 21.89 -13.64
CA ILE A 3 9.07 20.50 -13.74
C ILE A 3 9.51 20.12 -12.33
N VAL A 4 8.69 19.33 -11.63
CA VAL A 4 9.09 18.75 -10.34
C VAL A 4 10.14 17.68 -10.64
N HIS A 5 11.40 18.01 -10.38
CA HIS A 5 12.46 17.02 -10.30
C HIS A 5 12.22 16.18 -9.04
N SER A 6 11.76 14.94 -9.22
CA SER A 6 11.88 13.95 -8.14
C SER A 6 13.37 13.78 -7.85
N ASP A 7 13.75 13.78 -6.58
CA ASP A 7 15.12 13.51 -6.11
C ASP A 7 15.53 12.04 -6.31
N GLY A 8 14.72 11.25 -7.03
CA GLY A 8 14.90 9.82 -7.26
C GLY A 8 14.44 8.96 -6.08
N LEU A 9 14.06 9.57 -4.96
CA LEU A 9 13.56 8.85 -3.80
C LEU A 9 12.06 8.57 -3.97
N GLY A 10 11.67 7.33 -3.66
CA GLY A 10 10.27 6.95 -3.58
C GLY A 10 9.54 7.73 -2.48
N GLN A 11 8.23 7.88 -2.62
CA GLN A 11 7.37 8.40 -1.57
C GLN A 11 6.62 7.24 -0.91
N PHE A 12 6.78 7.10 0.40
CA PHE A 12 6.05 6.12 1.21
C PHE A 12 4.77 6.76 1.74
N GLN A 13 3.64 6.21 1.31
CA GLN A 13 2.32 6.59 1.78
C GLN A 13 1.79 5.50 2.72
N GLN A 14 1.23 5.90 3.85
CA GLN A 14 0.50 5.05 4.78
C GLN A 14 -0.69 5.83 5.35
N ASP A 15 -1.67 5.12 5.89
CA ASP A 15 -2.79 5.73 6.59
C ASP A 15 -2.38 6.23 8.00
N TYR A 16 -3.34 6.81 8.73
CA TYR A 16 -3.14 7.29 10.10
C TYR A 16 -3.66 6.29 11.16
N ALA A 17 -3.67 4.98 10.89
CA ALA A 17 -4.08 4.04 11.93
C ALA A 17 -3.13 4.14 13.14
N THR A 18 -3.68 3.97 14.34
CA THR A 18 -2.95 4.20 15.62
C THR A 18 -1.62 3.44 15.71
N LEU A 19 -1.52 2.26 15.07
CA LEU A 19 -0.29 1.46 15.06
C LEU A 19 0.80 2.07 14.16
N HIS A 20 0.43 2.67 13.03
CA HIS A 20 1.34 3.38 12.13
C HIS A 20 1.86 4.68 12.74
N ALA A 21 1.05 5.32 13.59
CA ALA A 21 1.46 6.50 14.39
C ALA A 21 2.18 6.14 15.70
N SER A 22 2.48 4.86 15.96
CA SER A 22 3.18 4.45 17.17
C SER A 22 4.61 5.01 17.21
N ARG A 23 5.17 5.15 18.42
CA ARG A 23 6.55 5.62 18.62
C ARG A 23 7.57 4.74 17.90
N VAL A 24 7.34 3.42 17.89
CA VAL A 24 8.26 2.47 17.24
C VAL A 24 8.23 2.64 15.72
N ALA A 25 7.03 2.68 15.12
CA ALA A 25 6.88 2.89 13.68
C ALA A 25 7.44 4.24 13.23
N THR A 26 7.14 5.31 13.97
CA THR A 26 7.62 6.66 13.66
C THR A 26 9.14 6.77 13.78
N LYS A 27 9.76 6.12 14.78
CA LYS A 27 11.22 6.10 14.93
C LYS A 27 11.89 5.39 13.75
N TRP A 28 11.34 4.26 13.32
CA TRP A 28 11.87 3.54 12.14
C TRP A 28 11.81 4.41 10.88
N LEU A 29 10.68 5.09 10.64
CA LEU A 29 10.54 5.99 9.49
C LEU A 29 11.53 7.17 9.52
N GLN A 30 11.86 7.68 10.71
CA GLN A 30 12.86 8.73 10.88
C GLN A 30 14.29 8.23 10.60
N GLU A 31 14.61 7.01 11.03
CA GLU A 31 15.91 6.36 10.77
C GLU A 31 16.15 6.14 9.27
N HIS A 32 15.09 5.96 8.48
CA HIS A 32 15.13 5.68 7.04
C HIS A 32 14.79 6.89 6.14
N TYR A 33 14.87 8.12 6.65
CA TYR A 33 14.49 9.33 5.90
C TYR A 33 15.39 9.62 4.67
N SER A 34 16.56 8.99 4.58
CA SER A 34 17.43 9.02 3.39
C SER A 34 16.94 8.14 2.25
N ASP A 35 16.16 7.10 2.56
CA ASP A 35 15.82 6.03 1.62
C ASP A 35 14.52 6.35 0.87
N PHE A 36 13.61 7.07 1.51
CA PHE A 36 12.35 7.53 0.94
C PHE A 36 11.81 8.73 1.71
N ARG A 37 10.88 9.45 1.09
CA ARG A 37 10.13 10.52 1.75
C ARG A 37 8.83 9.96 2.31
N HIS A 38 8.48 10.33 3.53
CA HIS A 38 7.15 10.04 4.07
C HIS A 38 6.14 11.04 3.49
N PHE A 39 5.09 10.54 2.84
CA PHE A 39 4.00 11.36 2.34
C PHE A 39 3.09 11.79 3.50
N HIS A 40 2.87 13.10 3.64
CA HIS A 40 1.98 13.61 4.67
C HIS A 40 0.51 13.49 4.22
N TRP A 41 -0.14 12.39 4.62
CA TRP A 41 -1.53 12.10 4.27
C TRP A 41 -2.52 12.99 5.04
N PRO A 42 -3.45 13.69 4.37
CA PRO A 42 -4.55 14.36 5.05
C PRO A 42 -5.45 13.34 5.78
N PRO A 43 -5.84 13.60 7.05
CA PRO A 43 -6.78 12.74 7.74
C PRO A 43 -8.11 12.64 6.98
N LYS A 44 -8.71 11.43 6.96
CA LYS A 44 -10.06 11.15 6.40
C LYS A 44 -10.18 11.27 4.88
N SER A 45 -9.11 11.02 4.14
CA SER A 45 -9.16 10.93 2.66
C SER A 45 -8.85 9.52 2.15
N PRO A 46 -9.74 8.52 2.34
CA PRO A 46 -9.56 7.18 1.77
C PRO A 46 -9.56 7.20 0.23
N GLU A 47 -10.27 8.15 -0.38
CA GLU A 47 -10.41 8.29 -1.85
C GLU A 47 -9.10 8.55 -2.59
N MET A 48 -8.07 9.03 -1.89
CA MET A 48 -6.77 9.24 -2.49
C MET A 48 -5.90 7.98 -2.43
N ASN A 49 -6.29 6.94 -1.67
CA ASN A 49 -5.45 5.79 -1.40
C ASN A 49 -5.50 4.79 -2.57
N ILE A 50 -4.49 4.84 -3.45
CA ILE A 50 -4.33 3.94 -4.61
C ILE A 50 -4.41 2.46 -4.26
N ILE A 51 -4.15 2.08 -2.99
CA ILE A 51 -4.28 0.68 -2.56
C ILE A 51 -5.73 0.18 -2.65
N GLU A 52 -6.74 1.05 -2.53
CA GLU A 52 -8.14 0.63 -2.65
C GLU A 52 -8.47 0.21 -4.07
N ASP A 53 -8.02 0.97 -5.08
CA ASP A 53 -8.18 0.59 -6.50
C ASP A 53 -7.50 -0.76 -6.81
N ILE A 54 -6.28 -0.94 -6.28
CA ILE A 54 -5.53 -2.19 -6.44
C ILE A 54 -6.25 -3.35 -5.75
N ARG A 55 -6.79 -3.11 -4.56
CA ARG A 55 -7.55 -4.10 -3.80
C ARG A 55 -8.81 -4.53 -4.54
N ASP A 56 -9.52 -3.61 -5.17
CA ASP A 56 -10.72 -3.91 -5.97
C ASP A 56 -10.38 -4.79 -7.18
N VAL A 57 -9.27 -4.51 -7.87
CA VAL A 57 -8.79 -5.36 -8.99
C VAL A 57 -8.45 -6.76 -8.50
N LEU A 58 -7.71 -6.88 -7.40
CA LEU A 58 -7.34 -8.19 -6.83
C LEU A 58 -8.56 -8.96 -6.34
N LEU A 59 -9.53 -8.28 -5.72
CA LEU A 59 -10.77 -8.89 -5.26
C LEU A 59 -11.55 -9.46 -6.45
N HIS A 60 -11.70 -8.68 -7.52
CA HIS A 60 -12.37 -9.13 -8.73
C HIS A 60 -11.65 -10.33 -9.37
N ALA A 61 -10.32 -10.34 -9.38
CA ALA A 61 -9.55 -11.48 -9.89
C ALA A 61 -9.76 -12.75 -9.06
N VAL A 62 -9.78 -12.62 -7.72
CA VAL A 62 -10.09 -13.72 -6.79
C VAL A 62 -11.51 -14.25 -6.99
N GLU A 63 -12.51 -13.37 -7.12
CA GLU A 63 -13.92 -13.75 -7.32
C GLU A 63 -14.16 -14.50 -8.62
N ASN A 64 -13.42 -14.17 -9.68
CA ASN A 64 -13.51 -14.83 -10.98
C ASN A 64 -12.69 -16.13 -11.08
N ARG A 65 -11.93 -16.50 -10.04
CA ARG A 65 -11.09 -17.69 -10.05
C ARG A 65 -11.95 -18.95 -9.97
N SER A 66 -11.66 -19.93 -10.83
CA SER A 66 -12.33 -21.24 -10.84
C SER A 66 -11.31 -22.38 -10.80
N PRO A 67 -11.36 -23.28 -9.79
CA PRO A 67 -12.26 -23.25 -8.64
C PRO A 67 -11.94 -22.07 -7.70
N PRO A 68 -12.90 -21.61 -6.87
CA PRO A 68 -12.64 -20.56 -5.89
C PRO A 68 -11.65 -21.08 -4.82
N PRO A 69 -10.80 -20.19 -4.25
CA PRO A 69 -9.89 -20.57 -3.18
C PRO A 69 -10.67 -21.04 -1.95
N ARG A 70 -10.28 -22.19 -1.38
CA ARG A 70 -11.00 -22.83 -0.26
C ARG A 70 -10.26 -22.75 1.06
N THR A 71 -8.97 -22.44 1.02
CA THR A 71 -8.11 -22.29 2.19
C THR A 71 -7.35 -20.96 2.12
N PRO A 72 -6.84 -20.44 3.26
CA PRO A 72 -5.95 -19.28 3.26
C PRO A 72 -4.70 -19.47 2.39
N VAL A 73 -4.20 -20.70 2.26
CA VAL A 73 -3.05 -21.03 1.42
C VAL A 73 -3.42 -20.91 -0.07
N ASP A 74 -4.60 -21.38 -0.46
CA ASP A 74 -5.10 -21.21 -1.82
C ASP A 74 -5.27 -19.72 -2.14
N LEU A 75 -5.89 -18.95 -1.24
CA LEU A 75 -6.08 -17.51 -1.42
C LEU A 75 -4.73 -16.78 -1.57
N LEU A 76 -3.73 -17.12 -0.74
CA LEU A 76 -2.39 -16.56 -0.88
C LEU A 76 -1.75 -16.89 -2.23
N THR A 77 -1.94 -18.12 -2.71
CA THR A 77 -1.43 -18.55 -4.03
C THR A 77 -2.11 -17.75 -5.14
N VAL A 78 -3.44 -17.60 -5.07
CA VAL A 78 -4.21 -16.79 -6.00
C VAL A 78 -3.68 -15.35 -6.03
N LEU A 79 -3.61 -14.70 -4.87
CA LEU A 79 -3.17 -13.30 -4.77
C LEU A 79 -1.76 -13.09 -5.32
N LYS A 80 -0.85 -14.07 -5.13
CA LYS A 80 0.50 -14.01 -5.71
C LYS A 80 0.48 -14.12 -7.23
N ASP A 81 -0.33 -15.03 -7.77
CA ASP A 81 -0.44 -15.23 -9.23
C ASP A 81 -1.06 -14.03 -9.93
N GLU A 82 -2.10 -13.41 -9.34
CA GLU A 82 -2.75 -12.21 -9.91
C GLU A 82 -1.91 -10.94 -9.74
N TRP A 83 -0.93 -10.96 -8.82
CA TRP A 83 -0.03 -9.83 -8.58
C TRP A 83 1.20 -9.80 -9.50
N CYS A 84 1.63 -10.95 -10.03
CA CYS A 84 2.81 -11.07 -10.90
C CYS A 84 2.59 -10.42 -12.27
#